data_AF-A0A401TZV8-F1
#
_entry.id   AF-A0A401TZV8-F1
#
_cell.length_a   1.000
_cell.length_b   1.000
_cell.length_c   1.000
_cell.angle_alpha   90.00
_cell.angle_beta   90.00
_cell.angle_gamma   90.00
#
_symmetry.space_group_name_H-M   'P 1'
#
loop_
_entity.id
_entity.type
_entity.pdbx_description
1 polymer ?
#
loop_
_entity_poly.entity_id
_entity_poly.type
_entity_poly.pdbx_seq_one_letter_code
_entity_poly.pdbx_strand_id
1 'polypeptide(L)'
;MVCGTSQAVNDWYDRHVDAINEPDRPIPSGRIPGRWGLYIAIVWTVLSLLIAPLLGNWGFVAAVVGLVLAWAYSAPPIRLKQNGWWGNAACGLCYEGLPWFTGAAVMSASAPDWRIVLIALLYSIGAHGIMTLNDFKSVEGDERMGIDSLPVLLGVDNAARFACLVMVVPQV
;
A
#
# COMPACT_ATOMS: atom_id res chain seq x y z
N MET A 1 10.83 -3.23 7.97
CA MET A 1 11.31 -1.87 7.64
C MET A 1 10.56 -1.25 6.48
N VAL A 2 10.33 -1.98 5.38
CA VAL A 2 9.53 -1.52 4.22
C VAL A 2 8.17 -0.92 4.61
N CYS A 3 7.41 -1.56 5.51
CA CYS A 3 6.15 -1.00 6.01
C CYS A 3 6.35 0.37 6.68
N GLY A 4 7.39 0.53 7.52
CA GLY A 4 7.74 1.82 8.12
C GLY A 4 8.11 2.88 7.09
N THR A 5 8.82 2.49 6.02
CA THR A 5 9.06 3.38 4.87
C THR A 5 7.75 3.83 4.25
N SER A 6 6.81 2.91 3.99
CA SER A 6 5.51 3.22 3.39
C SER A 6 4.72 4.24 4.20
N GLN A 7 4.70 4.09 5.53
CA GLN A 7 4.04 5.04 6.43
C GLN A 7 4.73 6.41 6.38
N ALA A 8 6.06 6.45 6.52
CA ALA A 8 6.81 7.72 6.48
C ALA A 8 6.66 8.48 5.15
N VAL A 9 6.67 7.76 4.01
CA VAL A 9 6.42 8.35 2.69
C VAL A 9 4.98 8.89 2.62
N ASN A 10 4.00 8.12 3.11
CA ASN A 10 2.60 8.54 3.12
C ASN A 10 2.40 9.82 3.93
N ASP A 11 2.81 9.83 5.20
CA ASP A 11 2.73 10.98 6.09
C ASP A 11 3.40 12.22 5.49
N TRP A 12 4.58 12.04 4.87
CA TRP A 12 5.29 13.16 4.25
C TRP A 12 4.49 13.76 3.09
N TYR A 13 3.95 12.95 2.19
CA TYR A 13 3.22 13.44 1.02
C TYR A 13 1.77 13.84 1.31
N ASP A 14 1.23 13.50 2.49
CA ASP A 14 -0.10 13.91 2.95
C ASP A 14 -0.09 15.04 3.97
N ARG A 15 1.08 15.46 4.46
CA ARG A 15 1.24 16.53 5.47
C ARG A 15 0.34 17.76 5.32
N HIS A 16 0.03 18.18 4.09
CA HIS A 16 -0.83 19.34 3.84
C HIS A 16 -2.32 19.02 4.03
N VAL A 17 -2.74 17.82 3.61
CA VAL A 17 -4.09 17.30 3.83
C VAL A 17 -4.26 16.97 5.32
N ASP A 18 -3.26 16.33 5.92
CA ASP A 18 -3.25 16.00 7.34
C ASP A 18 -3.23 17.25 8.23
N ALA A 19 -2.65 18.36 7.79
CA ALA A 19 -2.75 19.62 8.53
C ALA A 19 -4.17 20.18 8.64
N ILE A 20 -5.06 19.79 7.73
CA ILE A 20 -6.47 20.17 7.75
C ILE A 20 -7.27 19.16 8.57
N ASN A 21 -7.04 17.86 8.34
CA ASN A 21 -7.89 16.79 8.87
C ASN A 21 -7.43 16.27 10.25
N GLU A 22 -6.12 16.20 10.48
CA GLU A 22 -5.51 15.60 11.67
C GLU A 22 -4.30 16.45 12.16
N PRO A 23 -4.54 17.70 12.60
CA PRO A 23 -3.46 18.66 12.89
C PRO A 23 -2.51 18.21 14.01
N ASP A 24 -2.92 17.27 14.86
CA ASP A 24 -2.12 16.73 15.96
C ASP A 24 -1.09 15.67 15.52
N ARG A 25 -1.11 15.24 14.25
CA ARG A 25 -0.11 14.31 13.70
C ARG A 25 1.31 14.88 13.79
N PRO A 26 2.36 14.04 13.84
CA PRO A 26 3.73 14.51 14.09
C PRO A 26 4.27 15.56 13.10
N ILE A 27 3.99 15.42 11.80
CA ILE A 27 4.44 16.38 10.78
C ILE A 27 3.61 17.68 10.82
N PRO A 28 2.26 17.64 10.75
CA PRO A 28 1.45 18.86 10.81
C PRO A 28 1.57 19.67 12.09
N SER A 29 1.69 19.01 13.25
CA SER A 29 1.84 19.68 14.56
C SER A 29 3.21 20.35 14.75
N GLY A 30 4.13 20.20 13.80
CA GLY A 30 5.48 20.77 13.88
C GLY A 30 6.45 19.99 14.78
N ARG A 31 6.03 18.88 15.42
CA ARG A 31 6.92 18.00 16.21
C ARG A 31 8.02 17.38 15.34
N ILE A 32 7.76 17.19 14.04
CA ILE A 32 8.73 16.81 13.02
C ILE A 32 8.88 17.98 12.02
N PRO A 33 9.81 18.93 12.26
CA PRO A 33 9.88 20.15 11.47
C PRO A 33 10.55 19.95 10.10
N GLY A 34 10.34 20.90 9.19
CA GLY A 34 11.08 21.00 7.93
C GLY A 34 10.95 19.77 7.02
N ARG A 35 12.08 19.18 6.61
CA ARG A 35 12.14 18.02 5.70
C ARG A 35 12.39 16.69 6.43
N TRP A 36 12.28 16.66 7.76
CA TRP A 36 12.60 15.47 8.54
C TRP A 36 11.73 14.26 8.17
N GLY A 37 10.43 14.45 7.89
CA GLY A 37 9.57 13.35 7.42
C GLY A 37 10.10 12.69 6.13
N LEU A 38 10.56 13.50 5.16
CA LEU A 38 11.19 13.00 3.94
C LEU A 38 12.52 12.29 4.22
N TYR A 39 13.35 12.83 5.10
CA TYR A 39 14.62 12.20 5.45
C TYR A 39 14.41 10.85 6.15
N ILE A 40 13.42 10.74 7.03
CA ILE A 40 13.04 9.46 7.65
C ILE A 40 12.65 8.45 6.56
N ALA A 41 11.80 8.85 5.61
CA ALA A 41 11.40 8.00 4.48
C ALA A 41 12.59 7.54 3.63
N ILE A 42 13.51 8.44 3.29
CA ILE A 42 14.72 8.11 2.49
C ILE A 42 15.66 7.19 3.27
N VAL A 43 15.96 7.50 4.54
CA VAL A 43 16.83 6.69 5.38
C VAL A 43 16.25 5.28 5.56
N TRP A 44 14.95 5.16 5.83
CA TRP A 44 14.31 3.84 5.95
C TRP A 44 14.26 3.07 4.62
N THR A 45 14.17 3.77 3.49
CA THR A 45 14.33 3.16 2.16
C THR A 45 15.72 2.56 2.02
N VAL A 46 16.78 3.34 2.28
CA VAL A 46 18.17 2.89 2.17
C VAL A 46 18.45 1.74 3.13
N LEU A 47 18.06 1.86 4.40
CA LEU A 47 18.25 0.79 5.38
C LEU A 47 17.50 -0.49 5.00
N SER A 48 16.29 -0.37 4.46
CA SER A 48 15.54 -1.53 3.95
C SER A 48 16.31 -2.21 2.82
N LEU A 49 16.89 -1.45 1.89
CA LEU A 49 17.70 -1.99 0.79
C LEU A 49 19.03 -2.59 1.24
N LEU A 50 19.63 -2.08 2.32
CA LEU A 50 20.88 -2.63 2.87
C LEU A 50 20.64 -3.94 3.64
N ILE A 51 19.49 -4.08 4.30
CA ILE A 51 19.18 -5.26 5.13
C ILE A 51 18.51 -6.35 4.32
N ALA A 52 17.69 -6.02 3.32
CA ALA A 52 16.96 -6.99 2.51
C ALA A 52 17.83 -8.06 1.81
N PRO A 53 19.09 -7.81 1.37
CA PRO A 53 19.97 -8.84 0.84
C PRO A 53 20.25 -9.99 1.82
N LEU A 54 20.16 -9.74 3.13
CA LEU A 54 20.30 -10.78 4.17
C LEU A 54 19.13 -11.78 4.16
N LEU A 55 18.03 -11.46 3.48
CA LEU A 55 16.87 -12.32 3.29
C LEU A 55 16.98 -13.21 2.03
N GLY A 56 18.13 -13.18 1.34
CA GLY A 56 18.36 -13.86 0.07
C GLY A 56 17.81 -13.09 -1.13
N ASN A 57 18.10 -13.61 -2.33
CA ASN A 57 17.81 -12.92 -3.60
C ASN A 57 16.31 -12.56 -3.74
N TRP A 58 15.42 -13.49 -3.42
CA TRP A 58 13.97 -13.29 -3.55
C TRP A 58 13.38 -12.40 -2.44
N GLY A 59 13.93 -12.45 -1.23
CA GLY A 59 13.57 -11.49 -0.18
C GLY A 59 13.98 -10.06 -0.54
N PHE A 60 15.15 -9.89 -1.18
CA PHE A 60 15.59 -8.60 -1.72
C PHE A 60 14.65 -8.08 -2.83
N VAL A 61 14.30 -8.93 -3.80
CA VAL A 61 13.35 -8.57 -4.87
C VAL A 61 12.01 -8.11 -4.28
N ALA A 62 11.46 -8.85 -3.31
CA ALA A 62 10.19 -8.48 -2.67
C ALA A 62 10.29 -7.13 -1.93
N ALA A 63 11.41 -6.87 -1.25
CA ALA A 63 11.65 -5.60 -0.58
C ALA A 63 11.73 -4.44 -1.58
N VAL A 64 12.43 -4.61 -2.71
CA VAL A 64 12.51 -3.60 -3.77
C VAL A 64 11.12 -3.29 -4.32
N VAL A 65 10.32 -4.32 -4.64
CA VAL A 65 8.95 -4.15 -5.14
C VAL A 65 8.10 -3.40 -4.12
N GLY A 66 8.15 -3.78 -2.84
CA GLY A 66 7.40 -3.12 -1.78
C GLY A 66 7.80 -1.65 -1.58
N LEU A 67 9.10 -1.32 -1.69
CA LEU A 67 9.58 0.06 -1.63
C LEU A 67 9.13 0.87 -2.84
N VAL A 68 9.21 0.31 -4.04
CA VAL A 68 8.72 0.97 -5.26
C VAL A 68 7.23 1.27 -5.13
N LEU A 69 6.42 0.30 -4.68
CA LEU A 69 5.00 0.50 -4.44
C LEU A 69 4.72 1.54 -3.37
N ALA A 70 5.47 1.55 -2.26
CA ALA A 70 5.34 2.55 -1.20
C ALA A 70 5.53 3.99 -1.72
N TRP A 71 6.56 4.21 -2.54
CA TRP A 71 6.80 5.51 -3.17
C TRP A 71 5.77 5.83 -4.25
N ALA A 72 5.47 4.89 -5.16
CA ALA A 72 4.49 5.10 -6.22
C ALA A 72 3.08 5.38 -5.67
N TYR A 73 2.70 4.76 -4.55
CA TYR A 73 1.41 4.95 -3.91
C TYR A 73 1.18 6.39 -3.43
N SER A 74 2.20 7.03 -2.87
CA SER A 74 2.06 8.33 -2.19
C SER A 74 2.71 9.52 -2.90
N ALA A 75 3.81 9.30 -3.61
CA ALA A 75 4.61 10.36 -4.22
C ALA A 75 4.10 10.76 -5.62
N PRO A 76 4.06 12.06 -5.96
CA PRO A 76 3.81 12.52 -7.31
C PRO A 76 5.01 12.18 -8.24
N PRO A 77 4.78 11.99 -9.55
CA PRO A 77 3.52 12.22 -10.26
C PRO A 77 2.55 11.03 -10.23
N ILE A 78 2.99 9.85 -9.78
CA ILE A 78 2.21 8.61 -9.93
C ILE A 78 1.06 8.54 -8.92
N ARG A 79 1.36 8.74 -7.62
CA ARG A 79 0.43 8.79 -6.49
C ARG A 79 -0.79 7.87 -6.64
N LEU A 80 -0.55 6.55 -6.71
CA LEU A 80 -1.57 5.52 -7.05
C LEU A 80 -2.85 5.61 -6.21
N LYS A 81 -2.74 6.09 -4.96
CA LYS A 81 -3.89 6.27 -4.06
C LYS A 81 -4.95 7.27 -4.56
N GLN A 82 -4.65 8.04 -5.61
CA GLN A 82 -5.63 8.89 -6.28
C GLN A 82 -6.65 8.08 -7.10
N ASN A 83 -6.42 6.79 -7.33
CA ASN A 83 -7.31 5.92 -8.07
C ASN A 83 -7.50 4.59 -7.35
N GLY A 84 -8.75 4.22 -7.06
CA GLY A 84 -9.08 3.04 -6.27
C GLY A 84 -8.69 1.72 -6.93
N TRP A 85 -8.57 1.64 -8.26
CA TRP A 85 -8.06 0.42 -8.91
C TRP A 85 -6.60 0.17 -8.55
N TRP A 86 -5.77 1.21 -8.69
CA TRP A 86 -4.32 1.12 -8.54
C TRP A 86 -3.88 1.23 -7.08
N GLY A 87 -4.51 2.12 -6.31
CA GLY A 87 -4.29 2.27 -4.88
C GLY A 87 -4.61 0.97 -4.14
N ASN A 88 -5.80 0.41 -4.36
CA ASN A 88 -6.21 -0.81 -3.66
C ASN A 88 -5.42 -2.04 -4.11
N ALA A 89 -4.95 -2.07 -5.37
CA ALA A 89 -4.06 -3.13 -5.86
C ALA A 89 -2.67 -3.05 -5.20
N ALA A 90 -2.07 -1.85 -5.14
CA ALA A 90 -0.80 -1.65 -4.47
C ALA A 90 -0.90 -2.00 -2.98
N CYS A 91 -1.96 -1.57 -2.30
CA CYS A 91 -2.24 -1.93 -0.91
C CYS A 91 -2.43 -3.43 -0.74
N GLY A 92 -3.30 -4.08 -1.52
CA GLY A 92 -3.56 -5.51 -1.43
C GLY A 92 -2.30 -6.37 -1.65
N LEU A 93 -1.50 -6.05 -2.67
CA LEU A 93 -0.23 -6.71 -2.93
C LEU A 93 0.77 -6.55 -1.78
N CYS A 94 0.86 -5.36 -1.19
CA CYS A 94 1.77 -5.11 -0.07
C CYS A 94 1.27 -5.70 1.26
N TYR A 95 -0.04 -5.84 1.44
CA TYR A 95 -0.65 -6.32 2.68
C TYR A 95 -0.61 -7.84 2.79
N GLU A 96 -0.88 -8.55 1.69
CA GLU A 96 -0.95 -10.02 1.67
C GLU A 96 0.16 -10.63 0.80
N GLY A 97 0.29 -10.17 -0.45
CA GLY A 97 1.12 -10.81 -1.46
C GLY A 97 2.61 -10.84 -1.13
N LEU A 98 3.19 -9.67 -0.88
CA LEU A 98 4.62 -9.53 -0.59
C LEU A 98 5.03 -10.20 0.72
N PRO A 99 4.28 -10.09 1.84
CA PRO A 99 4.59 -10.84 3.05
C PRO A 99 4.61 -12.36 2.83
N TRP A 100 3.61 -12.91 2.13
CA TRP A 100 3.53 -14.35 1.86
C TRP A 100 4.66 -14.80 0.94
N PHE A 101 4.90 -14.08 -0.15
CA PHE A 101 6.00 -14.32 -1.06
C PHE A 101 7.34 -14.30 -0.33
N THR A 102 7.58 -13.28 0.49
CA THR A 102 8.83 -13.12 1.25
C THR A 102 9.00 -14.24 2.27
N GLY A 103 7.94 -14.60 3.01
CA GLY A 103 7.97 -15.69 3.97
C GLY A 103 8.36 -17.02 3.32
N ALA A 104 7.72 -17.37 2.20
CA ALA A 104 8.01 -18.59 1.47
C ALA A 104 9.43 -18.59 0.87
N ALA A 105 9.87 -17.46 0.33
CA ALA A 105 11.22 -17.31 -0.23
C ALA A 105 12.30 -17.49 0.83
N VAL A 106 12.14 -16.85 1.98
CA VAL A 106 13.11 -16.90 3.09
C VAL A 106 13.15 -18.29 3.72
N MET A 107 11.99 -18.91 3.97
CA MET A 107 11.92 -20.25 4.58
C MET A 107 12.49 -21.34 3.68
N SER A 108 12.28 -21.24 2.36
CA SER A 108 12.81 -22.21 1.40
C SER A 108 14.23 -21.90 0.92
N ALA A 109 14.77 -20.72 1.24
CA ALA A 109 16.00 -20.17 0.68
C ALA A 109 16.06 -20.22 -0.86
N SER A 110 14.89 -20.12 -1.53
CA SER A 110 14.74 -20.32 -2.96
C SER A 110 13.59 -19.47 -3.52
N ALA A 111 13.31 -19.58 -4.82
CA ALA A 111 12.12 -18.96 -5.39
C ALA A 111 10.87 -19.61 -4.78
N PRO A 112 9.86 -18.85 -4.34
CA PRO A 112 8.60 -19.44 -3.90
C PRO A 112 7.99 -20.31 -5.00
N ASP A 113 7.46 -21.47 -4.61
CA ASP A 113 6.69 -22.31 -5.52
C ASP A 113 5.53 -21.50 -6.13
N TRP A 114 5.29 -21.66 -7.42
CA TRP A 114 4.26 -20.89 -8.14
C TRP A 114 2.87 -21.04 -7.51
N ARG A 115 2.57 -22.16 -6.84
CA ARG A 115 1.31 -22.36 -6.12
C ARG A 115 1.18 -21.43 -4.93
N ILE A 116 2.29 -21.18 -4.22
CA ILE A 116 2.33 -20.22 -3.12
C ILE A 116 2.15 -18.80 -3.66
N VAL A 117 2.82 -18.48 -4.77
CA VAL A 117 2.66 -17.17 -5.44
C VAL A 117 1.22 -16.97 -5.89
N LEU A 118 0.59 -18.00 -6.47
CA LEU A 118 -0.82 -17.94 -6.87
C LEU A 118 -1.74 -17.69 -5.68
N ILE A 119 -1.56 -18.42 -4.58
CA ILE A 119 -2.33 -18.20 -3.35
C ILE A 119 -2.12 -16.76 -2.84
N ALA A 120 -0.86 -16.31 -2.74
CA ALA A 120 -0.54 -14.96 -2.30
C ALA A 120 -1.22 -13.88 -3.17
N LEU A 121 -1.28 -14.09 -4.50
CA LEU A 121 -1.98 -13.21 -5.43
C LEU A 121 -3.50 -13.26 -5.25
N LEU A 122 -4.09 -14.43 -5.08
CA LEU A 122 -5.52 -14.58 -4.82
C LEU A 122 -5.92 -13.87 -3.53
N TYR A 123 -5.16 -14.03 -2.44
CA TYR A 123 -5.43 -13.31 -1.19
C TYR A 123 -5.18 -11.80 -1.33
N SER A 124 -4.20 -11.37 -2.14
CA SER A 124 -4.00 -9.96 -2.46
C SER A 124 -5.19 -9.36 -3.23
N ILE A 125 -5.80 -10.14 -4.13
CA ILE A 125 -7.04 -9.78 -4.82
C ILE A 125 -8.15 -9.66 -3.77
N GLY A 126 -8.30 -10.61 -2.86
CA GLY A 126 -9.25 -10.50 -1.75
C GLY A 126 -9.06 -9.22 -0.91
N ALA A 127 -7.81 -8.88 -0.58
CA ALA A 127 -7.47 -7.65 0.13
C ALA A 127 -7.84 -6.38 -0.66
N HIS A 128 -7.77 -6.40 -1.99
CA HIS A 128 -8.26 -5.29 -2.83
C HIS A 128 -9.75 -5.01 -2.58
N GLY A 129 -10.57 -6.05 -2.47
CA GLY A 129 -11.98 -5.92 -2.12
C GLY A 129 -12.18 -5.34 -0.71
N ILE A 130 -11.35 -5.73 0.26
CA ILE A 130 -11.38 -5.16 1.61
C ILE A 130 -11.03 -3.66 1.59
N MET A 131 -10.02 -3.25 0.83
CA MET A 131 -9.69 -1.83 0.67
C MET A 131 -10.83 -1.07 0.00
N THR A 132 -11.50 -1.69 -0.98
CA THR A 132 -12.69 -1.11 -1.61
C THR A 132 -13.81 -0.88 -0.60
N LEU A 133 -14.05 -1.81 0.34
CA LEU A 133 -15.00 -1.60 1.44
C LEU A 133 -14.61 -0.43 2.35
N ASN A 134 -13.31 -0.24 2.59
CA ASN A 134 -12.82 0.88 3.41
C ASN A 134 -13.10 2.25 2.75
N ASP A 135 -13.14 2.32 1.42
CA ASP A 135 -13.40 3.56 0.68
C ASP A 135 -14.87 4.04 0.84
N PHE A 136 -15.80 3.17 1.24
CA PHE A 136 -17.21 3.56 1.44
C PHE A 136 -17.39 4.61 2.54
N LYS A 137 -16.46 4.70 3.49
CA LYS A 137 -16.51 5.71 4.57
C LYS A 137 -16.18 7.12 4.07
N SER A 138 -15.56 7.25 2.90
CA SER A 138 -14.99 8.50 2.40
C SER A 138 -15.57 8.96 1.05
N VAL A 139 -16.59 8.28 0.49
CA VAL A 139 -17.12 8.56 -0.86
C VAL A 139 -17.38 10.05 -1.10
N GLU A 140 -18.12 10.72 -0.21
CA GLU A 140 -18.43 12.15 -0.37
C GLU A 140 -17.18 13.04 -0.30
N GLY A 141 -16.21 12.66 0.54
CA GLY A 141 -14.92 13.37 0.65
C GLY A 141 -14.06 13.17 -0.60
N ASP A 142 -13.98 11.93 -1.09
CA ASP A 142 -13.21 11.55 -2.27
C ASP A 142 -13.74 12.26 -3.52
N GLU A 143 -15.07 12.32 -3.69
CA GLU A 143 -15.72 13.03 -4.79
C GLU A 143 -15.37 14.53 -4.79
N ARG A 144 -15.43 15.19 -3.62
CA ARG A 144 -15.08 16.61 -3.48
C ARG A 144 -13.59 16.89 -3.72
N MET A 145 -12.73 15.94 -3.41
CA MET A 145 -11.28 16.04 -3.53
C MET A 145 -10.74 15.55 -4.88
N GLY A 146 -11.63 15.06 -5.78
CA GLY A 146 -11.24 14.53 -7.08
C GLY A 146 -10.43 13.24 -7.00
N ILE A 147 -10.71 12.40 -6.00
CA ILE A 147 -10.10 11.08 -5.83
C ILE A 147 -11.02 10.06 -6.52
N ASP A 148 -10.45 9.32 -7.48
CA ASP A 148 -11.15 8.31 -8.27
C ASP A 148 -11.26 6.98 -7.48
N SER A 149 -11.82 7.00 -6.26
CA SER A 149 -12.05 5.78 -5.48
C SER A 149 -13.13 4.91 -6.14
N LEU A 150 -13.13 3.60 -5.87
CA LEU A 150 -14.04 2.69 -6.57
C LEU A 150 -15.53 2.95 -6.30
N PRO A 151 -15.97 3.31 -5.08
CA PRO A 151 -17.34 3.74 -4.85
C PRO A 151 -17.72 5.00 -5.65
N VAL A 152 -16.78 5.92 -5.88
CA VAL A 152 -16.98 7.12 -6.71
C VAL A 152 -17.09 6.74 -8.19
N LEU A 153 -16.17 5.89 -8.69
CA LEU A 153 -16.12 5.52 -10.11
C LEU A 153 -17.26 4.59 -10.55
N LEU A 154 -17.64 3.62 -9.72
CA LEU A 154 -18.61 2.58 -10.06
C LEU A 154 -20.01 2.86 -9.52
N GLY A 155 -20.13 3.79 -8.57
CA GLY A 155 -21.29 3.94 -7.70
C GLY A 155 -21.30 2.90 -6.57
N VAL A 156 -21.93 3.28 -5.45
CA VAL A 156 -21.99 2.52 -4.19
C VAL A 156 -22.44 1.06 -4.41
N ASP A 157 -23.53 0.84 -5.15
CA ASP A 157 -24.08 -0.51 -5.35
C ASP A 157 -23.16 -1.43 -6.16
N ASN A 158 -22.56 -0.92 -7.24
CA ASN A 158 -21.67 -1.72 -8.07
C ASN A 158 -20.32 -1.95 -7.40
N ALA A 159 -19.80 -0.94 -6.69
CA ALA A 159 -18.60 -1.09 -5.88
C ALA A 159 -18.79 -2.13 -4.76
N ALA A 160 -19.98 -2.23 -4.17
CA ALA A 160 -20.26 -3.20 -3.12
C ALA A 160 -20.28 -4.63 -3.71
N ARG A 161 -20.96 -4.82 -4.85
CA ARG A 161 -20.95 -6.08 -5.59
C ARG A 161 -19.54 -6.49 -6.02
N PHE A 162 -18.76 -5.54 -6.52
CA PHE A 162 -17.37 -5.76 -6.91
C PHE A 162 -16.54 -6.20 -5.70
N ALA A 163 -16.61 -5.47 -4.58
CA ALA A 163 -15.87 -5.82 -3.37
C ALA A 163 -16.22 -7.23 -2.87
N CYS A 164 -17.50 -7.57 -2.81
CA CYS A 164 -17.95 -8.91 -2.43
C CYS A 164 -17.42 -9.99 -3.38
N LEU A 165 -17.52 -9.79 -4.71
CA LEU A 165 -17.03 -10.73 -5.71
C LEU A 165 -15.51 -10.97 -5.51
N VAL A 166 -14.75 -9.89 -5.42
CA VAL A 166 -13.29 -9.91 -5.32
C VAL A 166 -12.83 -10.57 -4.01
N MET A 167 -13.59 -10.42 -2.93
CA MET A 167 -13.30 -11.10 -1.64
C MET A 167 -13.67 -12.57 -1.65
N VAL A 168 -14.75 -12.97 -2.32
CA VAL A 168 -15.25 -14.37 -2.35
C VAL A 168 -14.46 -15.24 -3.32
N VAL A 169 -14.13 -14.74 -4.51
CA VAL A 169 -13.44 -15.52 -5.56
C VAL A 169 -12.17 -16.25 -5.05
N PRO A 170 -11.30 -15.65 -4.22
CA PRO A 170 -10.14 -16.33 -3.65
C PRO A 170 -10.45 -17.48 -2.68
N GLN A 171 -11.68 -17.61 -2.20
CA GLN A 171 -12.08 -18.56 -1.15
C GLN A 171 -12.69 -19.86 -1.70
N VAL A 172 -12.90 -19.96 -3.02
CA VAL A 172 -13.58 -21.07 -3.70
C VAL A 172 -12.61 -21.78 -4.63
#